data_AF-A0A2V7BQ36-F1
#
_entry.id   AF-A0A2V7BQ36-F1
#
_cell.length_a   1.000
_cell.length_b   1.000
_cell.length_c   1.000
_cell.angle_alpha   90.00
_cell.angle_beta   90.00
_cell.angle_gamma   90.00
#
_symmetry.space_group_name_H-M   'P 1'
#
loop_
_entity.id
_entity.type
_entity.pdbx_description
1 polymer ?
#
loop_
_entity_poly.entity_id
_entity_poly.type
_entity_poly.pdbx_seq_one_letter_code
_entity_poly.pdbx_strand_id
1 'polypeptide(L)'
;MLVLSLVLGVSSLAFTQDKPAKPERGERHPQIHAAMRALNVASRHLEHAAHDFGGHRAKALELVRQAEGELKQALEFAKAHPEMGKTQ
;
A
#
# COMPACT_ATOMS: atom_id res chain seq x y z
N MET A 1 -54.59 2.52 -51.28
CA MET A 1 -54.58 2.86 -49.84
C MET A 1 -53.13 3.11 -49.44
N LEU A 2 -52.74 4.39 -49.42
CA LEU A 2 -51.45 4.88 -48.90
C LEU A 2 -51.40 4.66 -47.39
N VAL A 3 -50.28 4.21 -46.85
CA VAL A 3 -49.93 4.47 -45.44
C VAL A 3 -48.49 4.94 -45.35
N LEU A 4 -48.37 6.26 -45.21
CA LEU A 4 -47.17 6.99 -44.85
C LEU A 4 -46.94 6.77 -43.36
N SER A 5 -45.78 6.30 -42.94
CA SER A 5 -45.41 6.27 -41.52
C SER A 5 -43.98 6.76 -41.37
N LEU A 6 -43.91 8.08 -41.25
CA LEU A 6 -42.79 8.85 -40.73
C LEU A 6 -42.68 8.60 -39.23
N VAL A 7 -41.59 7.96 -38.78
CA VAL A 7 -41.18 8.02 -37.37
C VAL A 7 -39.80 8.68 -37.33
N LEU A 8 -39.83 9.99 -37.07
CA LEU A 8 -38.72 10.76 -36.53
C LEU A 8 -38.65 10.45 -35.03
N GLY A 9 -37.51 9.94 -34.56
CA GLY A 9 -37.25 9.68 -33.16
C GLY A 9 -35.79 9.90 -32.82
N VAL A 10 -35.38 11.17 -32.79
CA VAL A 10 -34.10 11.62 -32.20
C VAL A 10 -34.20 11.45 -30.69
N SER A 11 -33.31 10.69 -30.07
CA SER A 11 -33.01 10.80 -28.64
C SER A 11 -31.63 10.24 -28.35
N SER A 12 -30.65 11.13 -28.36
CA SER A 12 -29.30 10.89 -27.88
C SER A 12 -29.33 10.59 -26.38
N LEU A 13 -29.17 9.34 -25.99
CA LEU A 13 -28.68 9.01 -24.66
C LEU A 13 -27.21 8.64 -24.80
N ALA A 14 -26.38 9.67 -24.89
CA ALA A 14 -24.98 9.53 -24.54
C ALA A 14 -24.97 9.13 -23.06
N PHE A 15 -24.82 7.82 -22.82
CA PHE A 15 -24.53 7.29 -21.51
C PHE A 15 -23.16 7.87 -21.12
N THR A 16 -23.16 9.00 -20.43
CA THR A 16 -21.98 9.43 -19.71
C THR A 16 -21.78 8.39 -18.61
N GLN A 17 -20.86 7.44 -18.88
CA GLN A 17 -20.32 6.59 -17.83
C GLN A 17 -19.66 7.50 -16.80
N ASP A 18 -20.42 7.87 -15.79
CA ASP A 18 -19.88 8.29 -14.50
C ASP A 18 -19.15 7.06 -13.96
N LYS A 19 -17.87 6.91 -14.33
CA LYS A 19 -17.00 5.87 -13.78
C LYS A 19 -16.95 6.15 -12.28
N PRO A 20 -17.46 5.26 -11.42
CA PRO A 20 -17.33 5.46 -9.99
C PRO A 20 -15.85 5.59 -9.68
N ALA A 21 -15.45 6.76 -9.16
CA ALA A 21 -14.10 7.02 -8.70
C ALA A 21 -13.77 5.91 -7.70
N LYS A 22 -12.92 4.98 -8.15
CA LYS A 22 -12.41 3.89 -7.33
C LYS A 22 -11.85 4.56 -6.07
N PRO A 23 -12.29 4.18 -4.86
CA PRO A 23 -11.75 4.79 -3.66
C PRO A 23 -10.24 4.65 -3.74
N GLU A 24 -9.56 5.79 -3.80
CA GLU A 24 -8.12 5.90 -3.60
C GLU A 24 -7.83 5.05 -2.37
N ARG A 25 -7.30 3.85 -2.60
CA ARG A 25 -6.99 2.91 -1.52
C ARG A 25 -5.87 3.59 -0.76
N GLY A 26 -6.23 4.36 0.27
CA GLY A 26 -5.35 5.25 1.02
C GLY A 26 -3.99 4.59 1.19
N GLU A 27 -2.96 5.32 0.78
CA GLU A 27 -1.57 4.89 0.59
C GLU A 27 -1.23 3.63 1.39
N ARG A 28 -1.52 2.47 0.79
CA ARG A 28 -1.04 1.22 1.34
C ARG A 28 0.41 1.18 0.92
N HIS A 29 1.34 1.21 1.86
CA HIS A 29 2.77 1.03 1.60
C HIS A 29 3.13 -0.47 1.71
N PRO A 30 2.82 -1.32 0.70
CA PRO A 30 2.99 -2.77 0.82
C PRO A 30 4.44 -3.16 1.06
N GLN A 31 5.39 -2.41 0.51
CA GLN A 31 6.83 -2.68 0.65
C GLN A 31 7.31 -2.39 2.07
N ILE A 32 6.91 -1.28 2.68
CA ILE A 32 7.25 -0.96 4.08
C ILE A 32 6.65 -2.01 5.01
N HIS A 33 5.39 -2.40 4.81
CA HIS A 33 4.78 -3.47 5.60
C HIS A 33 5.44 -4.84 5.38
N ALA A 34 5.90 -5.15 4.16
CA ALA A 34 6.64 -6.38 3.89
C ALA A 34 8.00 -6.39 4.59
N ALA A 35 8.73 -5.27 4.54
CA ALA A 35 10.00 -5.10 5.25
C ALA A 35 9.82 -5.25 6.77
N MET A 36 8.80 -4.63 7.37
CA MET A 36 8.50 -4.80 8.80
C MET A 36 8.25 -6.27 9.17
N ARG A 37 7.50 -7.02 8.34
CA ARG A 37 7.27 -8.46 8.60
C ARG A 37 8.57 -9.25 8.52
N ALA A 38 9.42 -8.97 7.54
CA ALA A 38 10.70 -9.64 7.37
C ALA A 38 11.63 -9.38 8.57
N LEU A 39 11.71 -8.14 9.04
CA LEU A 39 12.49 -7.76 10.22
C LEU A 39 11.97 -8.44 11.49
N ASN A 40 10.65 -8.49 11.69
CA ASN A 40 10.06 -9.19 12.83
C ASN A 40 10.35 -10.70 12.82
N VAL A 41 10.38 -11.32 11.63
CA VAL A 41 10.79 -12.73 11.51
C VAL A 41 12.27 -12.88 11.85
N ALA A 42 13.12 -11.99 11.33
CA ALA A 42 14.56 -11.99 11.61
C ALA A 42 14.85 -11.80 13.11
N SER A 43 14.21 -10.86 13.78
CA SER A 43 14.38 -10.63 15.23
C SER A 43 14.01 -11.86 16.03
N ARG A 44 12.89 -12.54 15.71
CA ARG A 44 12.53 -13.81 16.34
C ARG A 44 13.58 -14.89 16.11
N HIS A 45 14.10 -15.05 14.89
CA HIS A 45 15.17 -16.02 14.65
C HIS A 45 16.43 -15.72 15.45
N LEU A 46 16.80 -14.44 15.55
CA LEU A 46 17.93 -14.01 16.37
C LEU A 46 17.65 -14.29 17.85
N GLU A 47 16.47 -13.96 18.38
CA GLU A 47 16.10 -14.24 19.78
C GLU A 47 16.19 -15.73 20.14
N HIS A 48 15.89 -16.65 19.22
CA HIS A 48 15.95 -18.09 19.46
C HIS A 48 17.30 -18.74 19.10
N ALA A 49 18.25 -17.98 18.54
CA ALA A 49 19.55 -18.52 18.18
C ALA A 49 20.34 -18.97 19.43
N ALA A 50 20.90 -20.19 19.39
CA ALA A 50 21.52 -20.84 20.54
C ALA A 50 22.83 -20.19 21.03
N HIS A 51 23.50 -19.44 20.16
CA HIS A 51 24.79 -18.83 20.45
C HIS A 51 24.82 -17.36 20.08
N ASP A 52 25.59 -16.57 20.83
CA ASP A 52 25.75 -15.14 20.57
C ASP A 52 26.74 -14.83 19.44
N PHE A 53 27.43 -15.86 18.92
CA PHE A 53 28.43 -15.78 17.85
C PHE A 53 29.43 -14.63 18.08
N GLY A 54 29.98 -14.52 19.29
CA GLY A 54 30.92 -13.45 19.64
C GLY A 54 30.30 -12.06 19.81
N GLY A 55 28.99 -11.97 20.09
CA GLY A 55 28.26 -10.71 20.24
C GLY A 55 27.55 -10.26 18.97
N HIS A 56 27.79 -10.93 17.84
CA HIS A 56 27.18 -10.57 16.56
C HIS A 56 25.67 -10.78 16.54
N ARG A 57 25.15 -11.79 17.24
CA ARG A 57 23.70 -12.00 17.37
C ARG A 57 23.04 -10.85 18.11
N ALA A 58 23.57 -10.48 19.29
CA ALA A 58 23.06 -9.35 20.04
C ALA A 58 23.11 -8.05 19.22
N LYS A 59 24.21 -7.81 18.50
CA LYS A 59 24.34 -6.63 17.65
C LYS A 59 23.36 -6.64 16.48
N ALA A 60 23.17 -7.78 15.82
CA ALA A 60 22.18 -7.91 14.76
C ALA A 60 20.75 -7.65 15.28
N LEU A 61 20.41 -8.15 16.47
CA LEU A 61 19.10 -7.91 17.07
C LEU A 61 18.86 -6.43 17.39
N GLU A 62 19.88 -5.73 17.88
CA GLU A 62 19.85 -4.27 18.09
C GLU A 62 19.55 -3.52 16.78
N LEU A 63 20.29 -3.83 15.71
CA LEU A 63 20.12 -3.20 14.39
C LEU A 63 18.74 -3.47 13.79
N VAL A 64 18.23 -4.69 13.92
CA VAL A 64 16.88 -5.05 13.46
C VAL A 64 15.82 -4.22 14.19
N ARG A 65 15.94 -4.05 15.51
CA ARG A 65 15.00 -3.22 16.28
C ARG A 65 15.07 -1.74 15.90
N GLN A 66 16.27 -1.22 15.62
CA GLN A 66 16.45 0.15 15.11
C GLN A 66 15.74 0.32 13.77
N ALA A 67 15.96 -0.61 12.83
CA ALA A 67 15.30 -0.59 11.53
C ALA A 67 13.76 -0.67 11.64
N GLU A 68 13.22 -1.51 12.53
CA GLU A 68 11.78 -1.53 12.81
C GLU A 68 11.25 -0.19 13.33
N GLY A 69 12.05 0.53 14.12
CA GLY A 69 11.74 1.88 14.60
C GLY A 69 11.65 2.90 13.45
N GLU A 70 12.64 2.91 12.56
CA GLU A 70 12.67 3.79 11.39
C GLU A 70 11.49 3.54 10.45
N LEU A 71 11.14 2.27 10.19
CA LEU A 71 9.98 1.94 9.35
C LEU A 71 8.66 2.40 9.98
N LYS A 72 8.53 2.38 11.31
CA LYS A 72 7.35 2.94 12.00
C LYS A 72 7.31 4.45 11.81
N GLN A 73 8.42 5.15 11.99
CA GLN A 73 8.49 6.59 11.75
C GLN A 73 8.16 6.95 10.30
N ALA A 74 8.65 6.18 9.34
CA ALA A 74 8.32 6.37 7.92
C ALA A 74 6.81 6.22 7.65
N LEU A 75 6.13 5.27 8.31
CA LEU A 75 4.68 5.13 8.19
C LEU A 75 3.93 6.30 8.85
N GLU A 76 4.36 6.77 10.02
CA GLU A 76 3.74 7.94 10.66
C GLU A 76 3.95 9.20 9.81
N PHE A 77 5.13 9.36 9.22
CA PHE A 77 5.41 10.44 8.29
C PHE A 77 4.52 10.38 7.05
N ALA A 78 4.38 9.20 6.43
CA ALA A 78 3.52 9.05 5.26
C ALA A 78 2.03 9.34 5.59
N LYS A 79 1.55 8.88 6.75
CA LYS A 79 0.19 9.23 7.24
C LYS A 79 0.01 10.73 7.43
N ALA A 80 1.03 11.44 7.90
CA ALA A 80 1.01 12.89 8.07
C ALA A 80 1.16 13.65 6.73
N HIS A 81 1.70 13.00 5.69
CA HIS A 81 2.00 13.59 4.39
C HIS A 81 1.42 12.78 3.20
N PRO A 82 0.08 12.71 3.06
CA PRO A 82 -0.60 11.87 2.08
C PRO A 82 -0.47 12.30 0.61
N GLU A 83 0.22 13.41 0.35
CA GLU A 83 0.47 13.90 -1.02
C GLU A 83 1.80 13.37 -1.61
N MET A 84 2.68 12.82 -0.77
CA MET A 84 4.02 12.36 -1.18
C MET A 84 4.11 10.89 -1.61
N GLY A 85 3.09 10.06 -1.38
CA GLY A 85 3.07 8.67 -1.84
C GLY A 85 2.50 8.48 -3.25
N LYS A 86 2.12 9.57 -3.94
CA LYS A 86 1.65 9.55 -5.34
C LYS A 86 2.78 9.48 -6.38
N THR A 87 4.05 9.61 -5.97
CA THR A 87 5.24 9.65 -6.85
C THR A 87 6.05 8.35 -6.91
N GLN A 88 5.49 7.19 -6.55
CA GLN A 88 6.12 5.87 -6.75
C GLN A 88 5.26 4.95 -7.60
#